data_AF-A0A7C4JF24-F1
#
_entry.id   AF-A0A7C4JF24-F1
#
_cell.length_a   1.000
_cell.length_b   1.000
_cell.length_c   1.000
_cell.angle_alpha   90.00
_cell.angle_beta   90.00
_cell.angle_gamma   90.00
#
_symmetry.space_group_name_H-M   'P 1'
#
loop_
_entity.id
_entity.type
_entity.pdbx_description
1 polymer ?
#
loop_
_entity_poly.entity_id
_entity_poly.type
_entity_poly.pdbx_seq_one_letter_code
_entity_poly.pdbx_strand_id
1 'polypeptide(L)'
;MLRKEVPIVAIAVALVGLNSSSCLAQRDVKIRVAVTLDILKTIISPILGDKGEIYSIASGEVEPHSFTLTSSIIREVLNSDLIVITGHMDWEKKLVERVSEERSIQPSLTSINLLELNGIRILDIEGEKNIHGFWLLPDNAIVIAEALKDKLSTIKPEYSEEFTQNYILFEKRILKLKDALAKLSEKYGQLNKKVVVGFYSEQYIAEAMGLQVSIVLKGEEETIKPETLMKVYDGFKSGEYACILVSDVALSMSSVQNALRELSEETGCSIAYVLTISSNGLDQYDSVMYYNAGQVYNALLTNRRSSSSGFNIYFLTAILALFVVVIETIILIRSVRRRTAQ
;
A
#
# COMPACT_ATOMS: atom_id res chain seq x y z
N MET A 1 93.06 -20.93 30.33
CA MET A 1 92.32 -22.17 30.03
C MET A 1 90.84 -21.82 30.11
N LEU A 2 90.13 -22.00 28.99
CA LEU A 2 88.77 -21.48 28.74
C LEU A 2 87.72 -22.02 29.71
N ARG A 3 86.82 -21.15 30.18
CA ARG A 3 85.43 -21.52 30.48
C ARG A 3 84.49 -20.37 30.12
N LYS A 4 83.70 -20.61 29.08
CA LYS A 4 82.57 -19.79 28.65
C LYS A 4 81.43 -20.04 29.64
N GLU A 5 80.84 -18.99 30.18
CA GLU A 5 79.50 -19.06 30.77
C GLU A 5 78.59 -18.07 30.05
N VAL A 6 77.48 -18.61 29.56
CA VAL A 6 76.45 -17.95 28.75
C VAL A 6 75.47 -17.27 29.71
N PRO A 7 75.09 -16.00 29.54
CA PRO A 7 74.05 -15.42 30.36
C PRO A 7 72.67 -15.84 29.82
N ILE A 8 71.93 -16.57 30.66
CA ILE A 8 70.54 -16.96 30.44
C ILE A 8 69.68 -15.70 30.58
N VAL A 9 69.01 -15.31 29.50
CA VAL A 9 68.01 -14.24 29.48
C VAL A 9 66.72 -14.75 30.13
N ALA A 10 66.39 -14.25 31.31
CA ALA A 10 65.10 -14.49 31.97
C ALA A 10 64.07 -13.47 31.46
N ILE A 11 63.19 -13.89 30.56
CA ILE A 11 62.02 -13.11 30.13
C ILE A 11 60.90 -13.35 31.15
N ALA A 12 60.60 -12.35 31.97
CA ALA A 12 59.43 -12.34 32.83
C ALA A 12 58.18 -12.04 31.97
N VAL A 13 57.38 -13.05 31.70
CA VAL A 13 56.06 -12.90 31.07
C VAL A 13 55.07 -12.45 32.15
N ALA A 14 54.67 -11.17 32.11
CA ALA A 14 53.57 -10.66 32.90
C ALA A 14 52.25 -11.23 32.36
N LEU A 15 51.64 -12.17 33.09
CA LEU A 15 50.25 -12.57 32.88
C LEU A 15 49.34 -11.39 33.24
N VAL A 16 48.94 -10.62 32.22
CA VAL A 16 47.78 -9.73 32.33
C VAL A 16 46.55 -10.62 32.31
N GLY A 17 45.90 -10.73 33.47
CA GLY A 17 44.61 -11.42 33.61
C GLY A 17 43.55 -10.72 32.77
N LEU A 18 43.27 -11.26 31.59
CA LEU A 18 42.04 -11.00 30.85
C LEU A 18 40.89 -11.60 31.66
N ASN A 19 40.22 -10.75 32.44
CA ASN A 19 38.89 -11.04 32.94
C ASN A 19 37.96 -11.17 31.74
N SER A 20 37.81 -12.41 31.25
CA SER A 20 36.73 -12.79 30.35
C SER A 20 35.43 -12.64 31.12
N SER A 21 34.87 -11.44 31.13
CA SER A 21 33.44 -11.26 31.34
C SER A 21 32.75 -12.05 30.22
N SER A 22 32.39 -13.29 30.53
CA SER A 22 31.45 -14.06 29.74
C SER A 22 30.14 -13.28 29.73
N CYS A 23 30.01 -12.42 28.72
CA CYS A 23 28.74 -11.87 28.29
C CYS A 23 27.90 -13.08 27.92
N LEU A 24 27.00 -13.48 28.81
CA LEU A 24 25.91 -14.37 28.48
C LEU A 24 25.18 -13.68 27.33
N ALA A 25 25.38 -14.17 26.11
CA ALA A 25 24.56 -13.80 24.97
C ALA A 25 23.13 -14.23 25.33
N GLN A 26 22.36 -13.31 25.90
CA GLN A 26 20.94 -13.45 26.09
C GLN A 26 20.38 -13.77 24.71
N ARG A 27 19.80 -14.97 24.55
CA ARG A 27 19.11 -15.32 23.31
C ARG A 27 18.06 -14.24 23.10
N ASP A 28 18.26 -13.40 22.10
CA ASP A 28 17.34 -12.35 21.73
C ASP A 28 16.06 -13.01 21.22
N VAL A 29 15.07 -13.12 22.10
CA VAL A 29 13.76 -13.67 21.76
C VAL A 29 13.02 -12.60 20.99
N LYS A 30 12.97 -12.77 19.67
CA LYS A 30 12.24 -11.88 18.77
C LYS A 30 10.76 -11.77 19.17
N ILE A 31 10.26 -10.54 19.14
CA ILE A 31 8.84 -10.24 19.33
C ILE A 31 8.06 -10.80 18.14
N ARG A 32 7.00 -11.55 18.41
CA ARG A 32 6.10 -12.08 17.39
C ARG A 32 4.84 -11.25 17.32
N VAL A 33 4.60 -10.58 16.19
CA VAL A 33 3.39 -9.78 15.98
C VAL A 33 2.49 -10.48 14.96
N ALA A 34 1.27 -10.80 15.35
CA ALA A 34 0.24 -11.29 14.43
C ALA A 34 -0.61 -10.10 13.95
N VAL A 35 -0.88 -10.02 12.65
CA VAL A 35 -1.67 -8.96 12.03
C VAL A 35 -2.79 -9.56 11.21
N THR A 36 -3.96 -8.92 11.23
CA THR A 36 -5.12 -9.47 10.54
C THR A 36 -5.08 -9.23 9.04
N LEU A 37 -4.60 -8.06 8.60
CA LEU A 37 -4.43 -7.69 7.21
C LEU A 37 -2.95 -7.51 6.86
N ASP A 38 -2.54 -7.98 5.68
CA ASP A 38 -1.15 -7.91 5.22
C ASP A 38 -0.62 -6.47 5.12
N ILE A 39 -1.43 -5.53 4.63
CA ILE A 39 -1.03 -4.13 4.48
C ILE A 39 -0.63 -3.46 5.81
N LEU A 40 -1.11 -3.95 6.97
CA LEU A 40 -0.72 -3.40 8.27
C LEU A 40 0.76 -3.62 8.58
N LYS A 41 1.40 -4.63 7.96
CA LYS A 41 2.86 -4.84 8.05
C LYS A 41 3.62 -3.59 7.63
N THR A 42 3.09 -2.82 6.67
CA THR A 42 3.77 -1.63 6.14
C THR A 42 3.87 -0.49 7.17
N ILE A 43 3.01 -0.51 8.20
CA ILE A 43 3.04 0.41 9.35
C ILE A 43 3.84 -0.22 10.51
N ILE A 44 3.69 -1.52 10.73
CA ILE A 44 4.28 -2.21 11.89
C ILE A 44 5.78 -2.47 11.71
N SER A 45 6.22 -2.92 10.53
CA SER A 45 7.62 -3.31 10.27
C SER A 45 8.61 -2.17 10.54
N PRO A 46 8.34 -0.92 10.11
CA PRO A 46 9.22 0.20 10.41
C PRO A 46 9.37 0.48 11.91
N ILE A 47 8.35 0.20 12.73
CA ILE A 47 8.37 0.40 14.19
C ILE A 47 9.09 -0.75 14.88
N LEU A 48 8.76 -1.98 14.48
CA LEU A 48 9.30 -3.22 15.06
C LEU A 48 10.79 -3.40 14.75
N GLY A 49 11.24 -2.97 13.57
CA GLY A 49 12.63 -3.11 13.13
C GLY A 49 13.09 -4.57 13.07
N ASP A 50 14.31 -4.83 13.52
CA ASP A 50 14.92 -6.17 13.55
C ASP A 50 14.57 -6.97 14.82
N LYS A 51 13.87 -6.35 15.78
CA LYS A 51 13.51 -6.91 17.09
C LYS A 51 12.38 -7.93 17.06
N GLY A 52 11.76 -8.14 15.90
CA GLY A 52 10.63 -9.04 15.79
C GLY A 52 10.38 -9.59 14.40
N GLU A 53 9.33 -10.37 14.32
CA GLU A 53 8.77 -10.95 13.11
C GLU A 53 7.26 -10.71 13.06
N ILE A 54 6.71 -10.56 11.85
CA ILE A 54 5.31 -10.26 11.64
C ILE A 54 4.66 -11.36 10.82
N TYR A 55 3.62 -11.97 11.38
CA TYR A 55 2.79 -12.96 10.72
C TYR A 55 1.47 -12.31 10.28
N SER A 56 1.12 -12.41 8.99
CA SER A 56 -0.19 -11.98 8.48
C SER A 56 -1.14 -13.16 8.40
N ILE A 57 -2.34 -12.97 8.95
CA ILE A 57 -3.37 -14.00 9.01
C ILE A 57 -4.14 -14.07 7.69
N ALA A 58 -4.66 -12.94 7.20
CA ALA A 58 -5.28 -12.86 5.88
C ALA A 58 -4.25 -12.42 4.85
N SER A 59 -3.62 -13.38 4.19
CA SER A 59 -2.60 -13.14 3.16
C SER A 59 -3.23 -12.72 1.83
N GLY A 60 -3.71 -11.47 1.71
CA GLY A 60 -3.94 -10.69 0.47
C GLY A 60 -4.84 -11.24 -0.67
N GLU A 61 -5.14 -12.54 -0.70
CA GLU A 61 -5.81 -13.25 -1.80
C GLU A 61 -7.27 -13.58 -1.46
N VAL A 62 -7.68 -13.36 -0.22
CA VAL A 62 -9.01 -13.66 0.29
C VAL A 62 -9.66 -12.37 0.75
N GLU A 63 -10.91 -12.16 0.33
CA GLU A 63 -11.73 -11.07 0.81
C GLU A 63 -11.89 -11.17 2.34
N PRO A 64 -11.42 -10.19 3.12
CA PRO A 64 -11.30 -10.33 4.57
C PRO A 64 -12.62 -10.60 5.30
N HIS A 65 -13.74 -10.14 4.75
CA HIS A 65 -15.08 -10.40 5.30
C HIS A 65 -15.54 -11.85 5.14
N SER A 66 -15.05 -12.53 4.10
CA SER A 66 -15.35 -13.95 3.84
C SER A 66 -14.42 -14.89 4.63
N PHE A 67 -13.46 -14.34 5.37
CA PHE A 67 -12.44 -15.11 6.05
C PHE A 67 -13.01 -16.01 7.14
N THR A 68 -12.65 -17.29 7.11
CA THR A 68 -13.08 -18.28 8.11
C THR A 68 -11.96 -18.51 9.12
N LEU A 69 -12.20 -18.12 10.37
CA LEU A 69 -11.28 -18.39 11.47
C LEU A 69 -11.22 -19.90 11.76
N THR A 70 -10.04 -20.50 11.64
CA THR A 70 -9.80 -21.93 11.92
C THR A 70 -9.00 -22.13 13.21
N SER A 71 -9.11 -23.32 13.81
CA SER A 71 -8.28 -23.68 14.98
C SER A 71 -6.79 -23.71 14.67
N SER A 72 -6.40 -23.91 13.40
CA SER A 72 -4.99 -23.84 13.00
C SER A 72 -4.43 -22.41 13.14
N ILE A 73 -5.20 -21.42 12.68
CA ILE A 73 -4.85 -20.00 12.80
C ILE A 73 -4.76 -19.60 14.28
N ILE A 74 -5.72 -20.02 15.10
CA ILE A 74 -5.68 -19.75 16.55
C ILE A 74 -4.36 -20.27 17.13
N ARG A 75 -4.01 -21.54 16.87
CA ARG A 75 -2.76 -22.14 17.37
C ARG A 75 -1.50 -21.45 16.90
N GLU A 76 -1.49 -20.94 15.67
CA GLU A 76 -0.36 -20.18 15.14
C GLU A 76 -0.21 -18.82 15.86
N VAL A 77 -1.32 -18.15 16.10
CA VAL A 77 -1.38 -16.87 16.82
C VAL A 77 -1.22 -17.03 18.33
N LEU A 78 -1.45 -18.21 18.94
CA LEU A 78 -1.28 -18.47 20.38
C LEU A 78 0.11 -18.14 20.92
N ASN A 79 1.08 -17.97 20.04
CA ASN A 79 2.46 -17.72 20.36
C ASN A 79 2.89 -16.25 20.14
N SER A 80 2.05 -15.41 19.53
CA SER A 80 2.38 -13.99 19.31
C SER A 80 2.44 -13.18 20.61
N ASP A 81 3.37 -12.25 20.73
CA ASP A 81 3.41 -11.30 21.86
C ASP A 81 2.35 -10.19 21.69
N LEU A 82 2.00 -9.88 20.44
CA LEU A 82 1.03 -8.86 20.08
C LEU A 82 0.14 -9.31 18.92
N ILE A 83 -1.16 -9.02 19.00
CA ILE A 83 -2.14 -9.19 17.93
C ILE A 83 -2.66 -7.81 17.53
N VAL A 84 -2.47 -7.40 16.30
CA VAL A 84 -2.99 -6.13 15.77
C VAL A 84 -4.17 -6.44 14.88
N ILE A 85 -5.35 -5.95 15.28
CA ILE A 85 -6.61 -6.14 14.56
C ILE A 85 -7.16 -4.82 14.07
N THR A 86 -7.85 -4.82 12.93
CA THR A 86 -8.56 -3.60 12.51
C THR A 86 -9.74 -3.28 13.43
N GLY A 87 -10.37 -4.30 14.02
CA GLY A 87 -11.57 -4.16 14.86
C GLY A 87 -12.88 -4.14 14.06
N HIS A 88 -12.75 -4.19 12.74
CA HIS A 88 -13.82 -4.11 11.79
C HIS A 88 -14.54 -5.45 11.64
N MET A 89 -13.82 -6.56 11.69
CA MET A 89 -14.40 -7.88 11.38
C MET A 89 -14.62 -8.72 12.64
N ASP A 90 -15.77 -9.40 12.71
CA ASP A 90 -16.14 -10.24 13.87
C ASP A 90 -15.13 -11.36 14.16
N TRP A 91 -14.52 -11.92 13.12
CA TRP A 91 -13.55 -12.99 13.29
C TRP A 91 -12.27 -12.50 13.97
N GLU A 92 -11.90 -11.23 13.81
CA GLU A 92 -10.72 -10.65 14.49
C GLU A 92 -10.95 -10.57 16.00
N LYS A 93 -12.15 -10.14 16.41
CA LYS A 93 -12.54 -10.06 17.82
C LYS A 93 -12.57 -11.46 18.43
N LYS A 94 -13.21 -12.42 17.76
CA LYS A 94 -13.24 -13.83 18.17
C LYS A 94 -11.84 -14.44 18.27
N LEU A 95 -10.93 -14.11 17.35
CA LEU A 95 -9.54 -14.55 17.41
C LEU A 95 -8.87 -14.05 18.70
N VAL A 96 -8.97 -12.75 18.97
CA VAL A 96 -8.38 -12.14 20.17
C VAL A 96 -8.97 -12.75 21.44
N GLU A 97 -10.30 -12.91 21.50
CA GLU A 97 -11.00 -13.56 22.62
C GLU A 97 -10.46 -14.98 22.86
N ARG A 98 -10.45 -15.83 21.82
CA ARG A 98 -9.98 -17.22 21.91
C ARG A 98 -8.52 -17.34 22.36
N VAL A 99 -7.64 -16.54 21.78
CA VAL A 99 -6.21 -16.56 22.15
C VAL A 99 -6.03 -16.09 23.59
N SER A 100 -6.79 -15.09 24.03
CA SER A 100 -6.73 -14.57 25.39
C SER A 100 -7.28 -15.56 26.42
N GLU A 101 -8.40 -16.22 26.11
CA GLU A 101 -8.98 -17.32 26.90
C GLU A 101 -7.96 -18.45 27.10
N GLU A 102 -7.36 -18.94 26.02
CA GLU A 102 -6.42 -20.07 26.07
C GLU A 102 -5.12 -19.73 26.82
N ARG A 103 -4.70 -18.45 26.76
CA ARG A 103 -3.55 -17.95 27.53
C ARG A 103 -3.89 -17.53 28.96
N SER A 104 -5.17 -17.47 29.32
CA SER A 104 -5.64 -16.93 30.62
C SER A 104 -5.14 -15.50 30.90
N ILE A 105 -5.15 -14.64 29.88
CA ILE A 105 -4.74 -13.23 29.97
C ILE A 105 -5.85 -12.31 29.47
N GLN A 106 -5.80 -11.04 29.87
CA GLN A 106 -6.77 -10.06 29.37
C GLN A 106 -6.45 -9.67 27.92
N PRO A 107 -7.45 -9.61 27.01
CA PRO A 107 -7.27 -9.22 25.61
C PRO A 107 -6.44 -7.96 25.41
N SER A 108 -6.75 -6.90 26.17
CA SER A 108 -6.08 -5.60 26.07
C SER A 108 -4.59 -5.64 26.40
N LEU A 109 -4.07 -6.70 27.02
CA LEU A 109 -2.64 -6.85 27.31
C LEU A 109 -1.86 -7.33 26.08
N THR A 110 -2.47 -8.11 25.19
CA THR A 110 -1.80 -8.71 24.02
C THR A 110 -2.41 -8.34 22.69
N SER A 111 -3.37 -7.43 22.65
CA SER A 111 -3.90 -6.91 21.38
C SER A 111 -3.94 -5.38 21.31
N ILE A 112 -4.00 -4.89 20.07
CA ILE A 112 -4.44 -3.53 19.74
C ILE A 112 -5.62 -3.66 18.79
N ASN A 113 -6.73 -3.00 19.12
CA ASN A 113 -7.83 -2.76 18.22
C ASN A 113 -7.68 -1.37 17.58
N LEU A 114 -7.40 -1.33 16.28
CA LEU A 114 -7.14 -0.07 15.57
C LEU A 114 -8.36 0.86 15.52
N LEU A 115 -9.58 0.31 15.43
CA LEU A 115 -10.81 1.11 15.38
C LEU A 115 -11.11 1.82 16.71
N GLU A 116 -10.55 1.35 17.82
CA GLU A 116 -10.72 1.92 19.16
C GLU A 116 -9.63 2.92 19.53
N LEU A 117 -8.65 3.16 18.66
CA LEU A 117 -7.58 4.11 18.92
C LEU A 117 -8.09 5.55 18.91
N ASN A 118 -7.75 6.30 19.95
CA ASN A 118 -8.02 7.74 20.01
C ASN A 118 -7.28 8.48 18.90
N GLY A 119 -7.99 9.35 18.18
CA GLY A 119 -7.42 10.15 17.09
C GLY A 119 -7.53 9.52 15.70
N ILE A 120 -8.03 8.29 15.58
CA ILE A 120 -8.35 7.71 14.27
C ILE A 120 -9.51 8.47 13.62
N ARG A 121 -9.26 8.94 12.40
CA ARG A 121 -10.27 9.57 11.56
C ARG A 121 -10.98 8.52 10.72
N ILE A 122 -12.27 8.36 10.94
CA ILE A 122 -13.15 7.53 10.12
C ILE A 122 -13.97 8.45 9.20
N LEU A 123 -13.88 8.21 7.89
CA LEU A 123 -14.64 8.97 6.89
C LEU A 123 -16.10 8.54 6.89
N ASP A 124 -16.97 9.43 6.43
CA ASP A 124 -18.38 9.14 6.18
C ASP A 124 -18.58 8.79 4.71
N ILE A 125 -19.31 7.71 4.42
CA ILE A 125 -19.71 7.31 3.08
C ILE A 125 -21.19 6.94 3.12
N GLU A 126 -21.98 7.51 2.20
CA GLU A 126 -23.43 7.25 2.11
C GLU A 126 -24.23 7.46 3.41
N GLY A 127 -23.74 8.33 4.30
CA GLY A 127 -24.38 8.64 5.59
C GLY A 127 -23.94 7.76 6.76
N GLU A 128 -23.01 6.83 6.54
CA GLU A 128 -22.49 5.93 7.56
C GLU A 128 -20.96 6.02 7.70
N LYS A 129 -20.44 5.51 8.83
CA LYS A 129 -18.99 5.47 9.08
C LYS A 129 -18.34 4.37 8.25
N ASN A 130 -17.43 4.76 7.37
CA ASN A 130 -16.72 3.82 6.52
C ASN A 130 -15.56 3.15 7.26
N ILE A 131 -15.74 1.95 7.80
CA ILE A 131 -14.67 1.25 8.54
C ILE A 131 -13.72 0.41 7.65
N HIS A 132 -13.85 0.48 6.32
CA HIS A 132 -13.23 -0.46 5.36
C HIS A 132 -11.84 -0.07 4.84
N GLY A 133 -11.17 0.92 5.42
CA GLY A 133 -9.85 1.33 4.92
C GLY A 133 -9.16 2.44 5.69
N PHE A 134 -9.58 2.73 6.92
CA PHE A 134 -9.10 3.91 7.66
C PHE A 134 -7.59 3.92 7.90
N TRP A 135 -6.93 2.75 7.92
CA TRP A 135 -5.47 2.64 8.00
C TRP A 135 -4.74 3.25 6.78
N LEU A 136 -5.43 3.44 5.65
CA LEU A 136 -4.88 4.02 4.42
C LEU A 136 -4.76 5.55 4.46
N LEU A 137 -5.28 6.21 5.50
CA LEU A 137 -5.01 7.62 5.71
C LEU A 137 -3.62 7.81 6.32
N PRO A 138 -2.77 8.68 5.73
CA PRO A 138 -1.45 8.98 6.30
C PRO A 138 -1.51 9.43 7.76
N ASP A 139 -2.50 10.23 8.14
CA ASP A 139 -2.67 10.68 9.53
C ASP A 139 -3.02 9.53 10.48
N ASN A 140 -3.88 8.61 10.05
CA ASN A 140 -4.17 7.42 10.85
C ASN A 140 -2.96 6.50 10.96
N ALA A 141 -2.13 6.39 9.91
CA ALA A 141 -0.92 5.60 9.98
C ALA A 141 0.06 6.10 11.06
N ILE A 142 0.13 7.42 11.29
CA ILE A 142 0.91 8.00 12.39
C ILE A 142 0.31 7.59 13.75
N VAL A 143 -1.00 7.73 13.93
CA VAL A 143 -1.70 7.34 15.17
C VAL A 143 -1.51 5.85 15.48
N ILE A 144 -1.62 4.99 14.46
CA ILE A 144 -1.40 3.55 14.58
C ILE A 144 0.05 3.26 14.99
N ALA A 145 1.01 3.91 14.33
CA ALA A 145 2.43 3.75 14.63
C ALA A 145 2.79 4.18 16.06
N GLU A 146 2.17 5.25 16.57
CA GLU A 146 2.38 5.72 17.94
C GLU A 146 1.87 4.68 18.95
N ALA A 147 0.64 4.18 18.75
CA ALA A 147 0.07 3.15 19.61
C ALA A 147 0.89 1.85 19.59
N LEU A 148 1.43 1.47 18.44
CA LEU A 148 2.34 0.32 18.30
C LEU A 148 3.63 0.54 19.08
N LYS A 149 4.26 1.70 18.97
CA LYS A 149 5.47 2.07 19.71
C LYS A 149 5.23 1.96 21.23
N ASP A 150 4.12 2.50 21.74
CA ASP A 150 3.80 2.42 23.17
C ASP A 150 3.54 0.97 23.63
N LYS A 151 2.81 0.20 22.83
CA LYS A 151 2.49 -1.19 23.14
C LYS A 151 3.72 -2.09 23.12
N LEU A 152 4.56 -1.97 22.09
CA LEU A 152 5.82 -2.72 21.99
C LEU A 152 6.78 -2.36 23.13
N SER A 153 6.84 -1.09 23.52
CA SER A 153 7.63 -0.64 24.67
C SER A 153 7.12 -1.19 26.00
N THR A 154 5.82 -1.47 26.11
CA THR A 154 5.24 -2.15 27.28
C THR A 154 5.60 -3.64 27.30
N ILE A 155 5.61 -4.30 26.12
CA ILE A 155 5.92 -5.72 25.98
C ILE A 155 7.42 -5.99 26.17
N LYS A 156 8.29 -5.15 25.58
CA LYS A 156 9.75 -5.21 25.64
C LYS A 156 10.35 -3.85 26.02
N PRO A 157 10.37 -3.50 27.32
CA PRO A 157 10.92 -2.23 27.79
C PRO A 157 12.38 -2.01 27.41
N GLU A 158 13.16 -3.08 27.26
CA GLU A 158 14.56 -3.04 26.85
C GLU A 158 14.79 -2.42 25.46
N TYR A 159 13.76 -2.40 24.59
CA TYR A 159 13.81 -1.87 23.23
C TYR A 159 13.03 -0.55 23.05
N SER A 160 12.54 0.04 24.14
CA SER A 160 11.68 1.23 24.10
C SER A 160 12.32 2.44 23.39
N GLU A 161 13.62 2.67 23.59
CA GLU A 161 14.33 3.77 22.92
C GLU A 161 14.41 3.55 21.40
N GLU A 162 14.68 2.31 20.96
CA GLU A 162 14.71 1.96 19.54
C GLU A 162 13.33 2.12 18.89
N PHE A 163 12.26 1.63 19.54
CA PHE A 163 10.89 1.82 19.03
C PHE A 163 10.53 3.30 18.91
N THR A 164 10.96 4.13 19.86
CA THR A 164 10.74 5.58 19.82
C THR A 164 11.47 6.22 18.65
N GLN A 165 12.74 5.86 18.41
CA GLN A 165 13.52 6.36 17.27
C GLN A 165 12.89 5.92 15.93
N ASN A 166 12.47 4.65 15.85
CA ASN A 166 11.79 4.10 14.69
C ASN A 166 10.48 4.84 14.38
N TYR A 167 9.68 5.12 15.40
CA TYR A 167 8.46 5.92 15.29
C TYR A 167 8.74 7.32 14.72
N ILE A 168 9.74 8.04 15.24
CA ILE A 168 10.10 9.38 14.76
C ILE A 168 10.51 9.35 13.27
N LEU A 169 11.25 8.32 12.87
CA LEU A 169 11.64 8.13 11.47
C LEU A 169 10.43 7.83 10.57
N PHE A 170 9.52 6.98 11.04
CA PHE A 170 8.28 6.67 10.35
C PHE A 170 7.41 7.93 10.18
N GLU A 171 7.12 8.65 11.26
CA GLU A 171 6.33 9.89 11.24
C GLU A 171 6.92 10.90 10.24
N LYS A 172 8.23 11.12 10.27
CA LYS A 172 8.92 12.01 9.32
C LYS A 172 8.72 11.59 7.86
N ARG A 173 8.68 10.29 7.56
CA ARG A 173 8.42 9.79 6.21
C ARG A 173 6.97 10.01 5.80
N ILE A 174 6.02 9.79 6.71
CA ILE A 174 4.61 10.04 6.45
C ILE A 174 4.34 11.53 6.21
N LEU A 175 4.95 12.42 6.98
CA LEU A 175 4.85 13.87 6.75
C LEU A 175 5.41 14.29 5.38
N LYS A 176 6.53 13.70 4.95
CA LYS A 176 7.08 13.91 3.60
C LYS A 176 6.17 13.37 2.50
N LEU A 177 5.58 12.19 2.71
CA LEU A 177 4.60 11.61 1.80
C LEU A 177 3.41 12.57 1.62
N LYS A 178 2.83 13.07 2.72
CA LYS A 178 1.71 14.02 2.67
C LYS A 178 2.05 15.28 1.86
N ASP A 179 3.23 15.86 2.08
CA ASP A 179 3.71 17.02 1.30
C ASP A 179 3.87 16.67 -0.20
N ALA A 180 4.41 15.49 -0.52
CA ALA A 180 4.53 15.04 -1.90
C ALA A 180 3.17 14.84 -2.57
N LEU A 181 2.20 14.22 -1.89
CA LEU A 181 0.84 14.02 -2.41
C LEU A 181 0.11 15.35 -2.63
N ALA A 182 0.24 16.30 -1.69
CA ALA A 182 -0.32 17.65 -1.84
C ALA A 182 0.25 18.38 -3.06
N LYS A 183 1.58 18.34 -3.25
CA LYS A 183 2.25 18.93 -4.40
C LYS A 183 1.83 18.29 -5.72
N LEU A 184 1.63 16.98 -5.76
CA LEU A 184 1.11 16.29 -6.93
C LEU A 184 -0.32 16.74 -7.26
N SER A 185 -1.17 16.88 -6.23
CA SER A 185 -2.57 17.26 -6.40
C SER A 185 -2.69 18.69 -6.94
N GLU A 186 -1.89 19.61 -6.41
CA GLU A 186 -1.76 20.99 -6.89
C GLU A 186 -1.22 21.04 -8.33
N LYS A 187 -0.08 20.40 -8.59
CA LYS A 187 0.60 20.40 -9.90
C LYS A 187 -0.31 19.94 -11.03
N TYR A 188 -1.14 18.93 -10.78
CA TYR A 188 -2.04 18.37 -11.78
C TYR A 188 -3.48 18.88 -11.66
N GLY A 189 -3.78 19.82 -10.77
CA GLY A 189 -5.11 20.40 -10.59
C GLY A 189 -6.19 19.33 -10.40
N GLN A 190 -5.94 18.38 -9.49
CA GLN A 190 -6.83 17.24 -9.26
C GLN A 190 -7.72 17.41 -8.02
N LEU A 191 -7.51 18.46 -7.24
CA LEU A 191 -8.31 18.77 -6.05
C LEU A 191 -9.80 18.78 -6.37
N ASN A 192 -10.58 18.06 -5.56
CA ASN A 192 -12.04 17.93 -5.62
C ASN A 192 -12.58 17.34 -6.94
N LYS A 193 -11.74 16.69 -7.75
CA LYS A 193 -12.28 15.95 -8.88
C LYS A 193 -13.11 14.78 -8.40
N LYS A 194 -14.28 14.65 -9.00
CA LYS A 194 -15.22 13.57 -8.74
C LYS A 194 -14.71 12.27 -9.33
N VAL A 195 -14.70 11.22 -8.53
CA VAL A 195 -14.33 9.86 -8.94
C VAL A 195 -15.41 8.87 -8.52
N VAL A 196 -15.42 7.74 -9.23
CA VAL A 196 -16.21 6.56 -8.86
C VAL A 196 -15.27 5.59 -8.17
N VAL A 197 -15.74 4.89 -7.14
CA VAL A 197 -14.97 3.85 -6.45
C VAL A 197 -15.63 2.48 -6.61
N GLY A 198 -14.82 1.42 -6.68
CA GLY A 198 -15.29 0.04 -6.76
C GLY A 198 -16.00 -0.40 -5.48
N PHE A 199 -15.33 -0.17 -4.34
CA PHE A 199 -15.80 -0.51 -3.01
C PHE A 199 -15.52 0.64 -2.01
N TYR A 200 -15.88 0.45 -0.75
CA TYR A 200 -15.72 1.47 0.30
C TYR A 200 -14.25 1.79 0.63
N SER A 201 -13.35 0.82 0.51
CA SER A 201 -11.92 0.97 0.89
C SER A 201 -11.21 2.09 0.12
N GLU A 202 -11.57 2.30 -1.14
CA GLU A 202 -10.94 3.23 -2.06
C GLU A 202 -11.23 4.69 -1.73
N GLN A 203 -12.25 4.97 -0.92
CA GLN A 203 -12.53 6.33 -0.44
C GLN A 203 -11.32 6.92 0.29
N TYR A 204 -10.61 6.10 1.05
CA TYR A 204 -9.44 6.54 1.80
C TYR A 204 -8.25 6.88 0.90
N ILE A 205 -8.10 6.16 -0.21
CA ILE A 205 -7.12 6.50 -1.24
C ILE A 205 -7.53 7.79 -1.96
N ALA A 206 -8.80 7.92 -2.33
CA ALA A 206 -9.32 9.14 -2.96
C ALA A 206 -9.08 10.38 -2.09
N GLU A 207 -9.42 10.30 -0.80
CA GLU A 207 -9.19 11.35 0.20
C GLU A 207 -7.70 11.71 0.32
N ALA A 208 -6.80 10.72 0.39
CA ALA A 208 -5.35 10.96 0.46
C ALA A 208 -4.80 11.68 -0.78
N MET A 209 -5.49 11.58 -1.93
CA MET A 209 -5.13 12.25 -3.19
C MET A 209 -5.87 13.58 -3.39
N GLY A 210 -6.76 13.96 -2.47
CA GLY A 210 -7.60 15.15 -2.59
C GLY A 210 -8.74 15.02 -3.61
N LEU A 211 -9.20 13.79 -3.87
CA LEU A 211 -10.30 13.49 -4.79
C LEU A 211 -11.62 13.34 -4.02
N GLN A 212 -12.74 13.59 -4.69
CA GLN A 212 -14.07 13.47 -4.13
C GLN A 212 -14.76 12.20 -4.63
N VAL A 213 -15.09 11.27 -3.74
CA VAL A 213 -15.93 10.13 -4.10
C VAL A 213 -17.36 10.60 -4.37
N SER A 214 -17.89 10.28 -5.55
CA SER A 214 -19.27 10.63 -5.94
C SER A 214 -20.21 9.43 -5.95
N ILE A 215 -19.72 8.26 -6.37
CA ILE A 215 -20.48 7.01 -6.41
C ILE A 215 -19.59 5.86 -5.95
N VAL A 216 -20.15 4.96 -5.15
CA VAL A 216 -19.62 3.62 -4.89
C VAL A 216 -20.34 2.64 -5.82
N LEU A 217 -19.60 1.86 -6.60
CA LEU A 217 -20.18 0.86 -7.50
C LEU A 217 -20.87 -0.25 -6.71
N LYS A 218 -20.17 -0.81 -5.73
CA LYS A 218 -20.67 -1.86 -4.86
C LYS A 218 -20.42 -1.48 -3.40
N GLY A 219 -21.50 -1.37 -2.63
CA GLY A 219 -21.43 -1.33 -1.17
C GLY A 219 -21.39 -2.73 -0.57
N GLU A 220 -21.90 -2.90 0.64
CA GLU A 220 -22.03 -4.22 1.29
C GLU A 220 -23.12 -5.12 0.66
N GLU A 221 -24.01 -4.55 -0.17
CA GLU A 221 -25.06 -5.28 -0.86
C GLU A 221 -24.50 -6.33 -1.83
N GLU A 222 -25.20 -7.46 -2.04
CA GLU A 222 -24.72 -8.55 -2.89
C GLU A 222 -24.52 -8.15 -4.37
N THR A 223 -25.39 -7.30 -4.91
CA THR A 223 -25.40 -6.90 -6.32
C THR A 223 -25.29 -5.39 -6.52
N ILE A 224 -24.84 -4.98 -7.70
CA ILE A 224 -24.81 -3.58 -8.10
C ILE A 224 -26.19 -3.22 -8.63
N LYS A 225 -26.80 -2.15 -8.10
CA LYS A 225 -28.09 -1.64 -8.57
C LYS A 225 -27.97 -1.13 -10.02
N PRO A 226 -28.89 -1.50 -10.94
CA PRO A 226 -28.89 -0.99 -12.31
C PRO A 226 -28.89 0.55 -12.38
N GLU A 227 -29.58 1.21 -11.44
CA GLU A 227 -29.61 2.67 -11.35
C GLU A 227 -28.23 3.26 -11.03
N THR A 228 -27.39 2.56 -10.27
CA THR A 228 -26.01 2.96 -9.99
C THR A 228 -25.18 2.91 -11.27
N LEU A 229 -25.29 1.82 -12.05
CA LEU A 229 -24.55 1.69 -13.31
C LEU A 229 -24.95 2.78 -14.32
N MET A 230 -26.24 3.06 -14.47
CA MET A 230 -26.72 4.13 -15.35
C MET A 230 -26.18 5.50 -14.93
N LYS A 231 -26.21 5.84 -13.63
CA LYS A 231 -25.64 7.10 -13.12
C LYS A 231 -24.13 7.21 -13.38
N VAL A 232 -23.41 6.10 -13.24
CA VAL A 232 -21.96 6.05 -13.52
C VAL A 232 -21.71 6.26 -15.01
N TYR A 233 -22.47 5.58 -15.86
CA TYR A 233 -22.42 5.76 -17.32
C TYR A 233 -22.65 7.22 -17.71
N ASP A 234 -23.76 7.82 -17.27
CA ASP A 234 -24.13 9.20 -17.61
C ASP A 234 -23.10 10.20 -17.10
N GLY A 235 -22.56 9.99 -15.90
CA GLY A 235 -21.52 10.85 -15.34
C GLY A 235 -20.20 10.76 -16.10
N PHE A 236 -19.81 9.60 -16.64
CA PHE A 236 -18.66 9.52 -17.54
C PHE A 236 -18.92 10.15 -18.90
N LYS A 237 -20.11 9.95 -19.49
CA LYS A 237 -20.48 10.55 -20.78
C LYS A 237 -20.55 12.08 -20.74
N SER A 238 -21.00 12.63 -19.62
CA SER A 238 -21.07 14.08 -19.38
C SER A 238 -19.73 14.69 -18.94
N GLY A 239 -18.72 13.87 -18.62
CA GLY A 239 -17.42 14.33 -18.11
C GLY A 239 -17.44 14.75 -16.64
N GLU A 240 -18.48 14.38 -15.88
CA GLU A 240 -18.58 14.61 -14.44
C GLU A 240 -17.50 13.84 -13.66
N TYR A 241 -17.24 12.58 -14.05
CA TYR A 241 -16.32 11.70 -13.35
C TYR A 241 -14.96 11.59 -14.04
N ALA A 242 -13.89 11.72 -13.24
CA ALA A 242 -12.53 11.77 -13.75
C ALA A 242 -11.90 10.39 -13.99
N CYS A 243 -12.22 9.38 -13.19
CA CYS A 243 -11.80 7.98 -13.34
C CYS A 243 -12.55 7.07 -12.35
N ILE A 244 -12.35 5.76 -12.47
CA ILE A 244 -12.75 4.77 -11.47
C ILE A 244 -11.53 4.33 -10.66
N LEU A 245 -11.61 4.32 -9.33
CA LEU A 245 -10.62 3.68 -8.44
C LEU A 245 -11.15 2.30 -8.04
N VAL A 246 -10.31 1.27 -8.14
CA VAL A 246 -10.70 -0.12 -7.87
C VAL A 246 -9.62 -0.78 -7.03
N SER A 247 -10.00 -1.29 -5.86
CA SER A 247 -9.09 -1.99 -4.97
C SER A 247 -8.89 -3.47 -5.33
N ASP A 248 -7.86 -4.06 -4.75
CA ASP A 248 -7.68 -5.51 -4.63
C ASP A 248 -8.91 -6.22 -4.03
N VAL A 249 -9.62 -5.59 -3.07
CA VAL A 249 -10.89 -6.09 -2.54
C VAL A 249 -12.00 -6.02 -3.58
N ALA A 250 -12.20 -4.87 -4.22
CA ALA A 250 -13.25 -4.73 -5.23
C ALA A 250 -13.02 -5.69 -6.42
N LEU A 251 -11.76 -5.99 -6.75
CA LEU A 251 -11.40 -6.98 -7.77
C LEU A 251 -11.71 -8.42 -7.37
N SER A 252 -11.87 -8.79 -6.10
CA SER A 252 -12.32 -10.16 -5.75
C SER A 252 -13.81 -10.37 -6.02
N MET A 253 -14.56 -9.28 -6.29
CA MET A 253 -16.00 -9.31 -6.51
C MET A 253 -16.32 -9.39 -8.01
N SER A 254 -16.91 -10.51 -8.45
CA SER A 254 -17.25 -10.74 -9.86
C SER A 254 -18.22 -9.69 -10.43
N SER A 255 -19.14 -9.18 -9.61
CA SER A 255 -20.07 -8.11 -10.01
C SER A 255 -19.35 -6.81 -10.34
N VAL A 256 -18.31 -6.45 -9.59
CA VAL A 256 -17.48 -5.27 -9.89
C VAL A 256 -16.67 -5.50 -11.16
N GLN A 257 -16.02 -6.66 -11.32
CA GLN A 257 -15.27 -6.96 -12.54
C GLN A 257 -16.14 -6.86 -13.81
N ASN A 258 -17.38 -7.35 -13.75
CA ASN A 258 -18.32 -7.27 -14.86
C ASN A 258 -18.72 -5.82 -15.16
N ALA A 259 -19.07 -5.05 -14.12
CA ALA A 259 -19.41 -3.63 -14.26
C ALA A 259 -18.25 -2.80 -14.85
N LEU A 260 -17.01 -3.07 -14.42
CA LEU A 260 -15.83 -2.37 -14.94
C LEU A 260 -15.61 -2.64 -16.44
N ARG A 261 -15.85 -3.88 -16.89
CA ARG A 261 -15.74 -4.24 -18.31
C ARG A 261 -16.76 -3.47 -19.13
N GLU A 262 -18.03 -3.52 -18.72
CA GLU A 262 -19.14 -2.83 -19.39
C GLU A 262 -18.89 -1.31 -19.45
N LEU A 263 -18.62 -0.69 -18.31
CA LEU A 263 -18.35 0.75 -18.24
C LEU A 263 -17.13 1.16 -19.07
N SER A 264 -16.05 0.38 -19.04
CA SER A 264 -14.85 0.67 -19.84
C SER A 264 -15.12 0.55 -21.33
N GLU A 265 -15.85 -0.48 -21.78
CA GLU A 265 -16.18 -0.68 -23.19
C GLU A 265 -17.10 0.42 -23.73
N GLU A 266 -18.08 0.84 -22.93
CA GLU A 266 -19.08 1.79 -23.41
C GLU A 266 -18.67 3.26 -23.22
N THR A 267 -17.94 3.60 -22.17
CA THR A 267 -17.58 4.99 -21.84
C THR A 267 -16.14 5.35 -22.18
N GLY A 268 -15.24 4.35 -22.26
CA GLY A 268 -13.80 4.57 -22.38
C GLY A 268 -13.16 5.14 -21.11
N CYS A 269 -13.83 5.03 -19.95
CA CYS A 269 -13.31 5.54 -18.69
C CYS A 269 -11.97 4.89 -18.31
N SER A 270 -11.03 5.70 -17.81
CA SER A 270 -9.80 5.18 -17.21
C SER A 270 -10.04 4.59 -15.82
N ILE A 271 -9.37 3.48 -15.52
CA ILE A 271 -9.44 2.77 -14.24
C ILE A 271 -8.07 2.82 -13.55
N ALA A 272 -8.06 3.10 -12.26
CA ALA A 272 -6.88 3.04 -11.39
C ALA A 272 -6.99 1.85 -10.44
N TYR A 273 -6.07 0.89 -10.54
CA TYR A 273 -6.03 -0.29 -9.68
C TYR A 273 -5.14 -0.03 -8.46
N VAL A 274 -5.74 0.02 -7.27
CA VAL A 274 -5.07 0.44 -6.03
C VAL A 274 -4.99 -0.70 -5.01
N LEU A 275 -4.01 -0.63 -4.12
CA LEU A 275 -3.80 -1.58 -3.03
C LEU A 275 -4.45 -1.07 -1.75
N THR A 276 -5.26 -1.91 -1.09
CA THR A 276 -6.00 -1.55 0.13
C THR A 276 -5.87 -2.54 1.26
N ILE A 277 -5.68 -3.85 0.98
CA ILE A 277 -5.54 -4.89 2.01
C ILE A 277 -4.25 -5.71 1.86
N SER A 278 -3.71 -5.80 0.64
CA SER A 278 -2.43 -6.43 0.33
C SER A 278 -1.35 -5.38 0.14
N SER A 279 -0.14 -5.65 0.65
CA SER A 279 1.04 -4.82 0.34
C SER A 279 1.66 -5.13 -1.02
N ASN A 280 1.28 -6.25 -1.65
CA ASN A 280 1.90 -6.78 -2.87
C ASN A 280 3.45 -6.82 -2.79
N GLY A 281 3.98 -7.17 -1.61
CA GLY A 281 5.42 -7.25 -1.36
C GLY A 281 6.11 -5.91 -1.11
N LEU A 282 5.35 -4.81 -0.97
CA LEU A 282 5.89 -3.51 -0.57
C LEU A 282 5.99 -3.43 0.96
N ASP A 283 7.20 -3.41 1.50
CA ASP A 283 7.42 -3.44 2.95
C ASP A 283 7.17 -2.10 3.67
N GLN A 284 6.82 -1.05 2.93
CA GLN A 284 6.81 0.33 3.42
C GLN A 284 5.52 1.06 3.05
N TYR A 285 4.92 1.74 4.02
CA TYR A 285 3.64 2.41 3.85
C TYR A 285 3.68 3.49 2.76
N ASP A 286 4.71 4.32 2.75
CA ASP A 286 4.91 5.35 1.73
C ASP A 286 5.08 4.76 0.33
N SER A 287 5.74 3.60 0.19
CA SER A 287 5.82 2.89 -1.09
C SER A 287 4.45 2.46 -1.61
N VAL A 288 3.57 1.92 -0.75
CA VAL A 288 2.19 1.57 -1.13
C VAL A 288 1.42 2.82 -1.55
N MET A 289 1.55 3.91 -0.80
CA MET A 289 0.86 5.16 -1.12
C MET A 289 1.39 5.82 -2.39
N TYR A 290 2.70 5.74 -2.68
CA TYR A 290 3.27 6.20 -3.94
C TYR A 290 2.83 5.33 -5.12
N TYR A 291 2.72 4.01 -4.94
CA TYR A 291 2.15 3.11 -5.93
C TYR A 291 0.71 3.53 -6.25
N ASN A 292 -0.13 3.67 -5.22
CA ASN A 292 -1.53 4.09 -5.36
C ASN A 292 -1.64 5.46 -6.03
N ALA A 293 -0.82 6.42 -5.63
CA ALA A 293 -0.74 7.73 -6.29
C ALA A 293 -0.40 7.56 -7.79
N GLY A 294 0.64 6.78 -8.12
CA GLY A 294 1.01 6.52 -9.51
C GLY A 294 -0.14 5.99 -10.37
N GLN A 295 -0.91 5.04 -9.85
CA GLN A 295 -2.08 4.46 -10.52
C GLN A 295 -3.18 5.50 -10.73
N VAL A 296 -3.51 6.24 -9.68
CA VAL A 296 -4.54 7.30 -9.71
C VAL A 296 -4.16 8.41 -10.69
N TYR A 297 -2.95 8.97 -10.59
CA TYR A 297 -2.51 10.04 -11.48
C TYR A 297 -2.39 9.56 -12.93
N ASN A 298 -1.98 8.32 -13.18
CA ASN A 298 -1.96 7.76 -14.53
C ASN A 298 -3.37 7.70 -15.15
N ALA A 299 -4.37 7.24 -14.39
CA ALA A 299 -5.76 7.23 -14.85
C ALA A 299 -6.27 8.66 -15.13
N LEU A 300 -6.07 9.58 -14.18
CA LEU A 300 -6.51 10.99 -14.30
C LEU A 300 -5.88 11.73 -15.50
N LEU A 301 -4.64 11.38 -15.88
CA LEU A 301 -3.93 12.01 -17.00
C LEU A 301 -4.25 11.38 -18.34
N THR A 302 -4.66 10.11 -18.37
CA THR A 302 -5.07 9.43 -19.61
C THR A 302 -6.33 10.07 -20.19
N ASN A 303 -7.30 10.43 -19.34
CA ASN A 303 -8.52 11.14 -19.75
C ASN A 303 -8.27 12.55 -20.30
N ARG A 304 -7.15 13.22 -19.97
CA ARG A 304 -6.79 14.49 -20.62
C ARG A 304 -6.33 14.31 -22.07
N ARG A 305 -5.70 13.17 -22.39
CA ARG A 305 -5.13 12.93 -23.73
C ARG A 305 -6.19 12.57 -24.77
N SER A 306 -7.31 11.97 -24.39
CA SER A 306 -8.42 11.71 -25.31
C SER A 306 -9.15 13.00 -25.74
N SER A 307 -9.12 14.05 -24.91
CA SER A 307 -9.70 15.37 -25.19
C SER A 307 -8.81 16.27 -26.06
N SER A 308 -7.47 16.12 -26.01
CA SER A 308 -6.61 16.76 -27.00
C SER A 308 -6.75 15.99 -28.31
N SER A 309 -7.11 16.65 -29.41
CA SER A 309 -6.98 16.10 -30.76
C SER A 309 -5.51 15.83 -31.05
N GLY A 310 -4.98 14.75 -30.49
CA GLY A 310 -3.62 14.31 -30.71
C GLY A 310 -3.48 14.03 -32.19
N PHE A 311 -2.62 14.79 -32.86
CA PHE A 311 -2.20 14.49 -34.22
C PHE A 311 -1.90 13.00 -34.31
N ASN A 312 -2.71 12.26 -35.06
CA ASN A 312 -2.55 10.83 -35.22
C ASN A 312 -1.20 10.63 -35.93
N ILE A 313 -0.19 10.21 -35.18
CA ILE A 313 1.18 10.11 -35.68
C ILE A 313 1.26 9.13 -36.85
N TYR A 314 0.39 8.11 -36.87
CA TYR A 314 0.23 7.19 -37.99
C TYR A 314 -0.27 7.90 -39.26
N PHE A 315 -1.17 8.86 -39.12
CA PHE A 315 -1.67 9.68 -40.22
C PHE A 315 -0.59 10.60 -40.78
N LEU A 316 0.23 11.22 -39.91
CA LEU A 316 1.37 12.02 -40.32
C LEU A 316 2.43 11.17 -41.03
N THR A 317 2.73 9.98 -40.52
CA THR A 317 3.67 9.06 -41.17
C THR A 317 3.14 8.54 -42.51
N ALA A 318 1.83 8.31 -42.63
CA ALA A 318 1.20 7.91 -43.89
C ALA A 318 1.31 9.03 -44.95
N ILE A 319 1.05 10.28 -44.55
CA ILE A 319 1.20 11.45 -45.44
C ILE A 319 2.66 11.60 -45.90
N LEU A 320 3.62 11.49 -44.98
CA LEU A 320 5.04 11.60 -45.32
C LEU A 320 5.49 10.48 -46.28
N ALA A 321 5.06 9.24 -46.05
CA ALA A 321 5.34 8.12 -46.95
C ALA A 321 4.77 8.35 -48.36
N LEU A 322 3.53 8.85 -48.45
CA LEU A 322 2.90 9.18 -49.73
C LEU A 322 3.63 10.30 -50.47
N PHE A 323 4.14 11.29 -49.73
CA PHE A 323 4.93 12.38 -50.29
C PHE A 323 6.26 11.90 -50.90
N VAL A 324 6.94 10.95 -50.23
CA VAL A 324 8.16 10.33 -50.75
C VAL A 324 7.89 9.59 -52.06
N VAL A 325 6.83 8.77 -52.11
CA VAL A 325 6.45 8.03 -53.33
C VAL A 325 6.15 8.99 -54.50
N VAL A 326 5.45 10.09 -54.23
CA VAL A 326 5.17 11.11 -55.26
C VAL A 326 6.46 11.75 -55.77
N ILE A 327 7.40 12.10 -54.89
CA ILE A 327 8.70 12.68 -55.27
C ILE A 327 9.49 11.69 -56.13
N GLU A 328 9.60 10.43 -55.70
CA GLU A 328 10.30 9.39 -56.45
C GLU A 328 9.69 9.18 -57.84
N THR A 329 8.36 9.16 -57.92
CA THR A 329 7.64 9.04 -59.19
C THR A 329 7.93 10.22 -60.12
N ILE A 330 7.96 11.45 -59.60
CA ILE A 330 8.30 12.65 -60.38
C ILE A 330 9.76 12.58 -60.87
N ILE A 331 10.69 12.13 -60.04
CA ILE A 331 12.11 11.97 -60.41
C ILE A 331 12.27 10.92 -61.52
N LEU A 332 11.58 9.79 -61.42
CA LEU A 332 11.57 8.73 -62.44
C LEU A 332 10.99 9.22 -63.77
N ILE A 333 9.85 9.92 -63.74
CA ILE A 333 9.25 10.49 -64.97
C ILE A 333 10.20 11.50 -65.63
N ARG A 334 10.87 12.35 -64.83
CA ARG A 334 11.85 13.31 -65.35
C ARG A 334 13.10 12.64 -65.91
N SER A 335 13.56 11.54 -65.31
CA SER A 335 14.76 10.82 -65.78
C SER A 335 14.48 10.06 -67.07
N VAL A 336 13.29 9.46 -67.22
CA VAL A 336 12.86 8.81 -68.46
C VAL A 336 12.71 9.83 -69.61
N ARG A 337 12.05 10.97 -69.36
CA ARG A 337 11.91 12.04 -70.36
C ARG A 337 13.25 12.62 -70.83
N ARG A 338 14.27 12.66 -69.96
CA ARG A 338 15.62 13.11 -70.34
C ARG A 338 16.35 12.09 -71.22
N ARG A 339 16.10 10.78 -71.03
CA ARG A 339 16.72 9.71 -71.81
C ARG A 339 16.10 9.51 -73.19
N THR A 340 14.81 9.85 -73.36
CA THR A 340 14.14 9.77 -74.68
C THR A 340 14.33 11.02 -75.54
N ALA A 341 14.97 12.06 -75.01
CA ALA A 341 15.28 13.31 -75.71
C ALA A 341 16.75 13.42 -76.16
N GLN A 342 17.55 12.36 -75.97
CA GLN A 342 18.90 12.18 -76.51
C GLN A 342 18.87 11.10 -77.60
#